data_AF-A0A6F9D8E1-F1
#
_entry.id   AF-A0A6F9D8E1-F1
#
_cell.length_a   1.000
_cell.length_b   1.000
_cell.length_c   1.000
_cell.angle_alpha   90.00
_cell.angle_beta   90.00
_cell.angle_gamma   90.00
#
_symmetry.space_group_name_H-M   'P 1'
#
loop_
_entity.id
_entity.type
_entity.pdbx_description
1 polymer ?
#
loop_
_entity_poly.entity_id
_entity_poly.type
_entity_poly.pdbx_seq_one_letter_code
_entity_poly.pdbx_strand_id
1 'polypeptide(L)'
;MASSPTISSSDVGLQTAEEYSKLLSISSDVQLDAIDTSIESVLTRLDELYGMLDMIRTDNALATEQLLPLVQAKIHSLDPVFKQIDQLEAFVVIVKQNVAQFEAEVKKKENDYSALTSLKNAFSNFSFLGRKKKPTPSVSPRNSTPYEPIPIFSTSQYIATKEQLNEVSDSELPI
;
A
#
# COMPACT_ATOMS: atom_id res chain seq x y z
N MET A 1 -11.50 -102.47 40.44
CA MET A 1 -10.05 -102.22 40.37
C MET A 1 -9.83 -101.29 39.19
N ALA A 2 -9.60 -100.01 39.45
CA ALA A 2 -9.40 -98.99 38.41
C ALA A 2 -7.97 -99.10 37.87
N SER A 3 -7.84 -99.26 36.56
CA SER A 3 -6.55 -99.30 35.87
C SER A 3 -6.11 -97.87 35.58
N SER A 4 -5.07 -97.41 36.28
CA SER A 4 -4.47 -96.09 36.04
C SER A 4 -3.74 -96.11 34.69
N PRO A 5 -3.89 -95.08 33.84
CA PRO A 5 -3.20 -95.03 32.56
C PRO A 5 -1.71 -94.74 32.80
N THR A 6 -0.85 -95.69 32.48
CA THR A 6 0.60 -95.49 32.38
C THR A 6 0.89 -94.67 31.13
N ILE A 7 0.99 -93.35 31.28
CA ILE A 7 1.44 -92.43 30.23
C ILE A 7 2.94 -92.72 29.97
N SER A 8 3.29 -93.02 28.72
CA SER A 8 4.67 -93.27 28.31
C SER A 8 5.49 -91.98 28.41
N SER A 9 6.72 -92.04 28.94
CA SER A 9 7.60 -90.88 29.09
C SER A 9 7.88 -90.14 27.77
N SER A 10 7.72 -90.81 26.63
CA SER A 10 7.83 -90.22 25.29
C SER A 10 6.65 -89.31 24.93
N ASP A 11 5.43 -89.65 25.38
CA ASP A 11 4.23 -88.86 25.09
C ASP A 11 4.24 -87.54 25.87
N VAL A 12 4.78 -87.57 27.10
CA VAL A 12 4.93 -86.36 27.92
C VAL A 12 5.88 -85.35 27.27
N GLY A 13 6.96 -85.84 26.64
CA GLY A 13 7.93 -84.98 25.93
C GLY A 13 7.36 -84.34 24.67
N LEU A 14 6.54 -85.09 23.92
CA LEU A 14 5.83 -84.58 22.74
C LEU A 14 4.76 -83.55 23.13
N GLN A 15 4.00 -83.82 24.17
CA GLN A 15 2.96 -82.92 24.68
C GLN A 15 3.55 -81.62 25.21
N THR A 16 4.66 -81.69 25.95
CA THR A 16 5.37 -80.47 26.40
C THR A 16 5.97 -79.69 25.23
N ALA A 17 6.57 -80.36 24.25
CA ALA A 17 7.09 -79.68 23.05
C ALA A 17 5.97 -78.98 22.25
N GLU A 18 4.80 -79.59 22.13
CA GLU A 18 3.61 -79.01 21.49
C GLU A 18 3.11 -77.77 22.25
N GLU A 19 3.04 -77.85 23.58
CA GLU A 19 2.67 -76.71 24.43
C GLU A 19 3.67 -75.53 24.30
N TYR A 20 4.97 -75.80 24.27
CA TYR A 20 6.00 -74.77 24.06
C TYR A 20 5.95 -74.16 22.64
N SER A 21 5.69 -74.98 21.61
CA SER A 21 5.49 -74.50 20.24
C SER A 21 4.33 -73.51 20.14
N LYS A 22 3.25 -73.77 20.87
CA LYS A 22 2.08 -72.89 20.91
C LYS A 22 2.36 -71.54 21.58
N LEU A 23 3.22 -71.51 22.60
CA LEU A 23 3.67 -70.24 23.20
C LEU A 23 4.43 -69.36 22.18
N LEU A 24 5.30 -69.99 21.38
CA LEU A 24 6.08 -69.31 20.33
C LEU A 24 5.18 -68.77 19.21
N SER A 25 4.18 -69.54 18.78
CA SER A 25 3.23 -69.08 17.76
C SER A 25 2.37 -67.92 18.26
N ILE A 26 1.84 -68.00 19.49
CA ILE A 26 1.07 -66.90 20.10
C ILE A 26 1.91 -65.62 20.17
N SER A 27 3.19 -65.71 20.53
CA SER A 27 4.08 -64.54 20.58
C SER A 27 4.35 -63.91 19.20
N SER A 28 4.34 -64.76 18.15
CA SER A 28 4.55 -64.32 16.77
C SER A 28 3.29 -63.66 16.22
N ASP A 29 2.11 -64.23 16.51
CA ASP A 29 0.82 -63.68 16.10
C ASP A 29 0.57 -62.31 16.72
N VAL A 30 0.94 -62.11 17.99
CA VAL A 30 0.85 -60.81 18.67
C VAL A 30 1.80 -59.77 18.03
N GLN A 31 3.00 -60.19 17.61
CA GLN A 31 3.93 -59.28 16.92
C GLN A 31 3.46 -58.93 15.51
N LEU A 32 2.85 -59.89 14.80
CA LEU A 32 2.27 -59.65 13.48
C LEU A 32 1.10 -58.66 13.56
N ASP A 33 0.20 -58.85 14.52
CA ASP A 33 -0.95 -57.94 14.73
C ASP A 33 -0.50 -56.50 15.10
N ALA A 34 0.56 -56.38 15.89
CA ALA A 34 1.16 -55.08 16.21
C ALA A 34 1.76 -54.39 14.97
N ILE A 35 2.38 -55.16 14.08
CA ILE A 35 2.92 -54.65 12.81
C ILE A 35 1.77 -54.24 11.88
N ASP A 36 0.76 -55.08 11.71
CA ASP A 36 -0.39 -54.81 10.86
C ASP A 36 -1.13 -53.55 11.33
N THR A 37 -1.36 -53.41 12.64
CA THR A 37 -1.94 -52.19 13.23
C THR A 37 -1.08 -50.96 12.98
N SER A 38 0.25 -51.08 13.07
CA SER A 38 1.16 -49.99 12.77
C SER A 38 1.14 -49.60 11.28
N ILE A 39 1.02 -50.56 10.38
CA ILE A 39 0.94 -50.32 8.93
C ILE A 39 -0.34 -49.57 8.62
N GLU A 40 -1.49 -50.04 9.12
CA GLU A 40 -2.79 -49.38 8.92
C GLU A 40 -2.80 -47.95 9.47
N SER A 41 -2.18 -47.72 10.62
CA SER A 41 -2.04 -46.37 11.20
C SER A 41 -1.20 -45.45 10.30
N VAL A 42 -0.08 -45.95 9.76
CA VAL A 42 0.78 -45.17 8.87
C VAL A 42 0.09 -44.90 7.52
N LEU A 43 -0.62 -45.88 6.97
CA LEU A 43 -1.39 -45.72 5.73
C LEU A 43 -2.49 -44.66 5.91
N THR A 44 -3.24 -44.73 7.00
CA THR A 44 -4.27 -43.72 7.33
C THR A 44 -3.66 -42.32 7.42
N ARG A 45 -2.52 -42.18 8.11
CA ARG A 45 -1.85 -40.88 8.26
C ARG A 45 -1.27 -40.37 6.94
N LEU A 46 -0.86 -41.26 6.06
CA LEU A 46 -0.37 -40.93 4.72
C LEU A 46 -1.52 -40.41 3.84
N ASP A 47 -2.70 -41.01 3.91
CA ASP A 47 -3.90 -40.51 3.21
C ASP A 47 -4.33 -39.12 3.71
N GLU A 48 -4.28 -38.89 5.02
CA GLU A 48 -4.52 -37.57 5.61
C GLU A 48 -3.50 -36.53 5.10
N LEU A 49 -2.22 -36.90 5.01
CA LEU A 49 -1.17 -36.03 4.46
C LEU A 49 -1.41 -35.70 2.99
N TYR A 50 -1.90 -36.66 2.19
CA TYR A 50 -2.29 -36.40 0.80
C TYR A 50 -3.46 -35.43 0.72
N GLY A 51 -4.46 -35.57 1.59
CA GLY A 51 -5.58 -34.62 1.67
C GLY A 51 -5.13 -33.20 2.01
N MET A 52 -4.23 -33.07 2.99
CA MET A 52 -3.65 -31.76 3.35
C MET A 52 -2.78 -31.19 2.21
N LEU A 53 -2.01 -32.03 1.52
CA LEU A 53 -1.19 -31.58 0.39
C LEU A 53 -2.05 -31.06 -0.77
N ASP A 54 -3.18 -31.72 -1.05
CA ASP A 54 -4.11 -31.29 -2.09
C ASP A 54 -4.77 -29.95 -1.74
N MET A 55 -5.12 -29.77 -0.46
CA MET A 55 -5.61 -28.49 0.07
C MET A 55 -4.57 -27.37 -0.11
N ILE A 56 -3.31 -27.61 0.27
CA ILE A 56 -2.22 -26.64 0.10
C ILE A 56 -2.02 -26.29 -1.38
N ARG A 57 -2.07 -27.29 -2.28
CA ARG A 57 -1.95 -27.05 -3.72
C ARG A 57 -3.09 -26.19 -4.24
N THR A 58 -4.32 -26.48 -3.81
CA THR A 58 -5.51 -25.73 -4.20
C THR A 58 -5.43 -24.28 -3.70
N ASP A 59 -5.07 -24.08 -2.43
CA ASP A 59 -4.90 -22.75 -1.83
C ASP A 59 -3.81 -21.95 -2.53
N ASN A 60 -2.68 -22.60 -2.86
CA ASN A 60 -1.59 -21.96 -3.57
C ASN A 60 -2.00 -21.57 -4.99
N ALA A 61 -2.72 -22.44 -5.71
CA ALA A 61 -3.29 -22.11 -7.02
C ALA A 61 -4.24 -20.92 -6.93
N LEU A 62 -5.17 -20.90 -5.96
CA LEU A 62 -6.07 -19.77 -5.72
C LEU A 62 -5.29 -18.47 -5.43
N ALA A 63 -4.29 -18.53 -4.56
CA ALA A 63 -3.49 -17.36 -4.21
C ALA A 63 -2.71 -16.81 -5.42
N THR A 64 -2.06 -17.69 -6.17
CA THR A 64 -1.14 -17.30 -7.26
C THR A 64 -1.84 -17.00 -8.57
N GLU A 65 -2.89 -17.75 -8.92
CA GLU A 65 -3.57 -17.61 -10.20
C GLU A 65 -4.74 -16.61 -10.14
N GLN A 66 -5.33 -16.39 -8.96
CA GLN A 66 -6.50 -15.52 -8.82
C GLN A 66 -6.23 -14.28 -7.96
N LEU A 67 -5.82 -14.47 -6.71
CA LEU A 67 -5.73 -13.37 -5.75
C LEU A 67 -4.61 -12.38 -6.08
N LEU A 68 -3.40 -12.88 -6.36
CA LEU A 68 -2.24 -12.04 -6.70
C LEU A 68 -2.50 -11.16 -7.93
N PRO A 69 -2.96 -11.70 -9.08
CA PRO A 69 -3.30 -10.88 -10.24
C PRO A 69 -4.41 -9.87 -9.95
N LEU A 70 -5.43 -10.25 -9.16
CA LEU A 70 -6.51 -9.35 -8.79
C LEU A 70 -6.01 -8.17 -7.93
N VAL A 71 -5.17 -8.44 -6.93
CA VAL A 71 -4.56 -7.41 -6.08
C VAL A 71 -3.67 -6.50 -6.92
N GLN A 72 -2.85 -7.08 -7.81
CA GLN A 72 -2.00 -6.31 -8.72
C GLN A 72 -2.85 -5.39 -9.62
N ALA A 73 -3.92 -5.90 -10.23
CA ALA A 73 -4.83 -5.10 -11.04
C ALA A 73 -5.47 -3.96 -10.23
N LYS A 74 -5.85 -4.22 -8.98
CA LYS A 74 -6.38 -3.19 -8.08
C LYS A 74 -5.35 -2.13 -7.74
N ILE A 75 -4.10 -2.51 -7.47
CA ILE A 75 -3.01 -1.56 -7.24
C ILE A 75 -2.81 -0.66 -8.47
N HIS A 76 -2.74 -1.25 -9.68
CA HIS A 76 -2.64 -0.46 -10.91
C HIS A 76 -3.84 0.47 -11.13
N SER A 77 -5.04 0.05 -10.73
CA SER A 77 -6.22 0.93 -10.81
C SER A 77 -6.15 2.16 -9.89
N LEU A 78 -5.27 2.15 -8.88
CA LEU A 78 -5.04 3.28 -7.98
C LEU A 78 -3.99 4.27 -8.50
N ASP A 79 -3.12 3.88 -9.45
CA ASP A 79 -2.13 4.78 -10.06
C ASP A 79 -2.71 6.13 -10.54
N PRO A 80 -3.86 6.19 -11.26
CA PRO A 80 -4.43 7.48 -11.66
C PRO A 80 -4.88 8.32 -10.46
N VAL A 81 -5.32 7.69 -9.37
CA VAL A 81 -5.72 8.40 -8.14
C VAL A 81 -4.50 9.02 -7.47
N PHE A 82 -3.39 8.27 -7.34
CA PHE A 82 -2.15 8.83 -6.80
C PHE A 82 -1.62 9.99 -7.66
N LYS A 83 -1.65 9.86 -8.98
CA LYS A 83 -1.28 10.97 -9.89
C LYS A 83 -2.15 12.21 -9.69
N GLN A 84 -3.46 12.05 -9.44
CA GLN A 84 -4.34 13.19 -9.14
C GLN A 84 -3.99 13.85 -7.80
N ILE A 85 -3.60 13.06 -6.80
CA ILE A 85 -3.15 13.57 -5.50
C ILE A 85 -1.87 14.39 -5.68
N ASP A 86 -0.88 13.88 -6.43
CA ASP A 86 0.39 14.58 -6.69
C ASP A 86 0.16 15.89 -7.45
N GLN A 87 -0.73 15.90 -8.46
CA GLN A 87 -1.10 17.10 -9.19
C GLN A 87 -1.75 18.15 -8.29
N LEU A 88 -2.63 17.71 -7.39
CA LEU A 88 -3.27 18.61 -6.43
C LEU A 88 -2.26 19.19 -5.44
N GLU A 89 -1.31 18.39 -4.97
CA GLU A 89 -0.25 18.87 -4.07
C GLU A 89 0.61 19.94 -4.76
N ALA A 90 1.07 19.68 -5.99
CA ALA A 90 1.82 20.65 -6.78
C ALA A 90 1.03 21.95 -7.00
N PHE A 91 -0.26 21.83 -7.30
CA PHE A 91 -1.14 22.97 -7.46
C PHE A 91 -1.24 23.81 -6.18
N VAL A 92 -1.41 23.17 -5.02
CA VAL A 92 -1.46 23.87 -3.72
C VAL A 92 -0.16 24.64 -3.44
N VAL A 93 1.00 24.07 -3.79
CA VAL A 93 2.29 24.76 -3.65
C VAL A 93 2.33 26.03 -4.50
N ILE A 94 1.86 25.96 -5.75
CA ILE A 94 1.81 27.11 -6.66
C ILE A 94 0.87 28.19 -6.13
N VAL A 95 -0.33 27.81 -5.69
CA VAL A 95 -1.30 28.75 -5.09
C VAL A 95 -0.68 29.46 -3.88
N LYS A 96 -0.01 28.71 -3.00
CA LYS A 96 0.66 29.27 -1.82
C LYS A 96 1.74 30.28 -2.20
N GLN A 97 2.56 29.97 -3.21
CA GLN A 97 3.60 30.88 -3.69
C GLN A 97 2.99 32.16 -4.27
N ASN A 98 1.94 32.04 -5.08
CA ASN A 98 1.27 33.18 -5.70
C ASN A 98 0.61 34.10 -4.66
N VAL A 99 -0.04 33.52 -3.64
CA VAL A 99 -0.62 34.29 -2.52
C VAL A 99 0.48 35.02 -1.74
N ALA A 100 1.59 34.34 -1.43
CA ALA A 100 2.71 34.99 -0.72
C ALA A 100 3.33 36.14 -1.51
N GLN A 101 3.46 36.00 -2.84
CA GLN A 101 3.93 37.09 -3.71
C GLN A 101 2.93 38.25 -3.73
N PHE A 102 1.64 37.97 -3.86
CA PHE A 102 0.59 38.97 -3.83
C PHE A 102 0.60 39.75 -2.51
N GLU A 103 0.65 39.06 -1.37
CA GLU A 103 0.73 39.70 -0.05
C GLU A 103 1.97 40.58 0.10
N ALA A 104 3.13 40.14 -0.40
CA ALA A 104 4.36 40.92 -0.37
C ALA A 104 4.25 42.20 -1.22
N GLU A 105 3.67 42.12 -2.41
CA GLU A 105 3.44 43.28 -3.26
C GLU A 105 2.44 44.27 -2.68
N VAL A 106 1.33 43.77 -2.11
CA VAL A 106 0.33 44.60 -1.43
C VAL A 106 0.99 45.33 -0.26
N LYS A 107 1.70 44.62 0.60
CA LYS A 107 2.41 45.20 1.74
C LYS A 107 3.44 46.25 1.33
N LYS A 108 4.18 46.00 0.24
CA LYS A 108 5.12 46.98 -0.32
C LYS A 108 4.41 48.25 -0.77
N LYS A 109 3.31 48.12 -1.52
CA LYS A 109 2.52 49.26 -1.99
C LYS A 109 1.85 50.03 -0.84
N GLU A 110 1.35 49.35 0.18
CA GLU A 110 0.80 49.98 1.38
C GLU A 110 1.86 50.80 2.14
N ASN A 111 3.06 50.24 2.31
CA ASN A 111 4.18 50.94 2.94
C ASN A 111 4.63 52.15 2.11
N ASP A 112 4.76 52.01 0.79
CA ASP A 112 5.14 53.10 -0.09
C ASP A 112 4.09 54.22 -0.08
N TYR A 113 2.80 53.87 -0.10
CA TYR A 113 1.71 54.84 -0.01
C TYR A 113 1.68 55.56 1.36
N SER A 114 1.84 54.81 2.46
CA SER A 114 1.92 55.36 3.82
C SER A 114 3.12 56.29 4.01
N ALA A 115 4.28 55.90 3.49
CA ALA A 115 5.50 56.72 3.49
C ALA A 115 5.33 57.99 2.66
N LEU A 116 4.79 57.88 1.44
CA LEU A 116 4.53 59.04 0.57
C LEU A 116 3.53 60.02 1.18
N THR A 117 2.50 59.53 1.89
CA THR A 117 1.52 60.37 2.57
C THR A 117 2.14 61.06 3.79
N SER A 118 2.94 60.33 4.57
CA SER A 118 3.68 60.88 5.72
C SER A 118 4.68 61.96 5.30
N LEU A 119 5.43 61.74 4.20
CA LEU A 119 6.36 62.72 3.65
C LEU A 119 5.62 63.96 3.11
N LYS A 120 4.53 63.80 2.37
CA LYS A 120 3.70 64.94 1.91
C LYS A 120 3.23 65.80 3.08
N ASN A 121 2.79 65.19 4.17
CA ASN A 121 2.36 65.91 5.37
C ASN A 121 3.54 66.66 6.03
N ALA A 122 4.72 66.03 6.11
CA ALA A 122 5.93 66.66 6.66
C ALA A 122 6.43 67.86 5.83
N PHE A 123 6.38 67.77 4.49
CA PHE A 123 6.78 68.88 3.60
C PHE A 123 5.71 69.98 3.47
N SER A 124 4.43 69.66 3.67
CA SER A 124 3.36 70.66 3.69
C SER A 124 3.52 71.66 4.85
N ASN A 125 4.02 71.21 5.99
CA ASN A 125 4.32 72.06 7.15
C ASN A 125 5.56 72.96 6.96
N PHE A 126 6.39 72.70 5.94
CA PHE A 126 7.59 73.49 5.62
C PHE A 126 7.37 74.56 4.53
N SER A 127 6.19 74.64 3.93
CA SER A 127 5.90 75.57 2.83
C SER A 127 5.68 77.04 3.25
N PHE A 128 5.90 77.39 4.52
CA PHE A 128 5.75 78.76 5.02
C PHE A 128 7.01 79.64 4.97
N LEU A 129 8.12 79.15 4.40
CA LEU A 129 9.37 79.91 4.28
C LEU A 129 9.84 80.06 2.82
N GLY A 130 9.30 81.07 2.14
CA GLY A 130 10.11 81.92 1.27
C GLY A 130 9.86 81.90 -0.26
N ARG A 131 9.55 83.11 -0.75
CA ARG A 131 9.92 83.71 -2.06
C ARG A 131 9.02 83.43 -3.28
N LYS A 132 8.36 84.50 -3.71
CA LYS A 132 7.67 84.68 -5.00
C LYS A 132 8.65 84.48 -6.18
N LYS A 133 8.37 83.52 -7.06
CA LYS A 133 8.80 83.53 -8.47
C LYS A 133 7.67 83.04 -9.39
N LYS A 134 7.67 83.62 -10.59
CA LYS A 134 6.74 83.61 -11.74
C LYS A 134 6.14 82.23 -12.11
N PRO A 135 4.95 82.16 -12.73
CA PRO A 135 4.33 80.90 -13.12
C PRO A 135 5.16 80.23 -14.22
N THR A 136 5.57 78.99 -13.97
CA THR A 136 6.04 78.03 -14.97
C THR A 136 5.03 76.88 -14.95
N PRO A 137 4.75 76.24 -16.11
CA PRO A 137 3.74 75.20 -16.18
C PRO A 137 4.23 74.01 -15.35
N SER A 138 3.56 73.77 -14.23
CA SER A 138 3.81 72.62 -13.36
C SER A 138 3.41 71.37 -14.12
N VAL A 139 4.42 70.65 -14.61
CA VAL A 139 4.30 69.26 -15.05
C VAL A 139 3.88 68.46 -13.82
N SER A 140 2.67 67.93 -13.86
CA SER A 140 2.15 67.01 -12.86
C SER A 140 3.11 65.82 -12.72
N PRO A 141 3.64 65.50 -11.53
CA PRO A 141 4.47 64.31 -11.34
C PRO A 141 3.54 63.10 -11.35
N ARG A 142 3.23 62.60 -12.55
CA ARG A 142 2.63 61.28 -12.75
C ARG A 142 3.72 60.22 -12.58
N ASN A 143 4.23 60.08 -11.36
CA ASN A 143 4.98 58.90 -10.98
C ASN A 143 3.98 57.83 -10.50
N SER A 144 3.05 57.45 -11.38
CA SER A 144 2.42 56.14 -11.24
C SER A 144 3.41 55.17 -11.85
N THR A 145 4.07 54.37 -11.02
CA THR A 145 4.71 53.16 -11.54
C THR A 145 3.68 52.43 -12.40
N PRO A 146 4.00 52.04 -13.65
CA PRO A 146 3.05 51.32 -14.48
C PRO A 146 2.64 50.05 -13.72
N TYR A 147 1.33 49.87 -13.55
CA TYR A 147 0.78 48.67 -12.95
C TYR A 147 1.13 47.49 -13.86
N GLU A 148 1.98 46.60 -13.36
CA GLU A 148 2.22 45.32 -13.99
C GLU A 148 1.25 44.31 -13.35
N PRO A 149 0.32 43.74 -14.12
CA PRO A 149 -0.63 42.77 -13.61
C PRO A 149 0.10 41.50 -13.19
N ILE A 150 -0.17 41.05 -11.96
CA ILE A 150 0.34 39.77 -11.47
C ILE A 150 -0.28 38.67 -12.35
N PRO A 151 0.53 37.76 -12.92
CA PRO A 151 0.03 36.70 -13.77
C PRO A 151 -0.91 35.78 -12.97
N ILE A 152 -2.19 35.79 -13.33
CA ILE A 152 -3.19 34.91 -12.74
C ILE A 152 -2.96 33.52 -13.35
N PHE A 153 -2.64 32.55 -12.52
CA PHE A 153 -2.48 31.16 -12.98
C PHE A 153 -3.85 30.62 -13.41
N SER A 154 -3.89 29.89 -14.52
CA SER A 154 -5.12 29.23 -14.96
C SER A 154 -5.22 27.85 -14.31
N THR A 155 -6.30 27.59 -13.58
CA THR A 155 -6.57 26.28 -12.97
C THR A 155 -6.66 25.16 -14.01
N SER A 156 -7.06 25.49 -15.24
CA SER A 156 -7.14 24.56 -16.37
C SER A 156 -5.77 24.01 -16.83
N GLN A 157 -4.68 24.65 -16.45
CA GLN A 157 -3.31 24.18 -16.77
C GLN A 157 -2.79 23.14 -15.78
N TYR A 158 -3.47 22.97 -14.64
CA TYR A 158 -3.01 22.12 -13.53
C TYR A 158 -4.01 21.01 -13.18
N ILE A 159 -5.30 21.27 -13.41
CA ILE A 159 -6.36 20.29 -13.22
C ILE A 159 -6.74 19.78 -14.60
N ALA A 160 -6.25 18.58 -14.96
CA ALA A 160 -6.72 17.89 -16.14
C ALA A 160 -8.25 17.72 -16.03
N THR A 161 -8.98 18.32 -16.97
CA THR A 161 -10.43 18.09 -17.06
C THR A 161 -10.62 16.61 -17.41
N LYS A 162 -11.63 15.93 -16.85
CA LYS A 162 -11.85 14.47 -16.99
C LYS A 162 -11.75 13.95 -18.44
N GLU A 163 -11.95 14.81 -19.44
CA GLU A 163 -11.79 14.53 -20.87
C GLU A 163 -10.35 14.20 -21.30
N GLN A 164 -9.32 14.78 -20.67
CA GLN A 164 -7.91 14.56 -21.01
C GLN A 164 -7.31 13.27 -20.39
N LEU A 165 -8.01 12.65 -19.43
CA LEU A 165 -7.59 11.38 -18.81
C LEU A 165 -8.13 10.14 -19.55
N ASN A 166 -9.14 10.31 -20.42
CA ASN A 166 -9.70 9.21 -21.21
C ASN A 166 -8.92 8.93 -22.52
N GLU A 167 -8.18 9.89 -23.07
CA GLU A 167 -7.43 9.69 -24.32
C GLU A 167 -6.11 8.92 -24.15
N VAL A 168 -5.56 8.85 -22.93
CA VAL A 168 -4.29 8.14 -22.67
C VAL A 168 -4.51 6.65 -22.36
N SER A 169 -5.77 6.22 -22.13
CA SER A 169 -6.07 4.82 -21.80
C SER A 169 -6.27 3.91 -23.02
N ASP A 170 -6.37 4.47 -24.24
CA ASP A 170 -6.67 3.72 -25.47
C ASP A 170 -5.44 3.43 -26.36
N SER A 171 -4.24 3.92 -26.01
CA SER A 171 -3.05 3.86 -26.89
C SER A 171 -1.93 2.92 -26.47
N GLU A 172 -2.11 2.02 -25.49
CA GLU A 172 -1.03 1.09 -25.10
C GLU A 172 -1.54 -0.35 -24.86
N LEU A 173 -1.78 -1.06 -25.96
CA LEU A 173 -1.69 -2.52 -26.03
C LEU A 173 -0.84 -2.91 -27.25
N PRO A 174 0.44 -3.29 -27.09
CA PRO A 174 1.08 -4.22 -27.99
C PRO A 174 0.74 -5.66 -27.57
N ILE A 175 0.47 -6.47 -28.58
CA ILE A 175 0.27 -7.94 -28.56
C ILE A 175 1.44 -8.64 -27.84
#